data_AF-A0A2V7CNR0-F1
#
_entry.id   AF-A0A2V7CNR0-F1
#
_cell.length_a   1.000
_cell.length_b   1.000
_cell.length_c   1.000
_cell.angle_alpha   90.00
_cell.angle_beta   90.00
_cell.angle_gamma   90.00
#
_symmetry.space_group_name_H-M   'P 1'
#
loop_
_entity.id
_entity.type
_entity.pdbx_description
1 polymer ?
#
loop_
_entity_poly.entity_id
_entity_poly.type
_entity_poly.pdbx_seq_one_letter_code
_entity_poly.pdbx_strand_id
1 'polypeptide(L)'
;MFRPKKELGKFRTDDLRRLHALEVNGKDFETEVMLLAQARALGLPIVAGSDAHHWLQLGVRHTLMHLDQIRIAIVLTTIREGLTGFATFPYTPLRVRGAKSLKTITKLLRKCYGRVFDGGTPRPAVSTASS
;
A
#
# COMPACT_ATOMS: atom_id res chain seq x y z
N MET A 1 -2.05 12.84 13.58
CA MET A 1 -1.96 11.66 14.47
C MET A 1 -1.61 10.45 13.62
N PHE A 2 -0.38 9.91 13.75
CA PHE A 2 -0.12 8.51 13.42
C PHE A 2 -1.27 7.69 14.01
N ARG A 3 -1.94 6.82 13.25
CA ARG A 3 -3.26 6.27 13.62
C ARG A 3 -3.40 5.96 15.12
N PRO A 4 -4.51 6.36 15.78
CA PRO A 4 -4.77 5.97 17.17
C PRO A 4 -4.64 4.45 17.30
N LYS A 5 -3.79 4.00 18.23
CA LYS A 5 -3.42 2.60 18.50
C LYS A 5 -2.44 1.92 17.52
N LYS A 6 -1.93 2.59 16.48
CA LYS A 6 -0.90 2.09 15.53
C LYS A 6 0.27 3.07 15.35
N GLU A 7 0.66 3.74 16.43
CA GLU A 7 1.67 4.79 16.34
C GLU A 7 3.09 4.22 16.31
N LEU A 8 3.93 4.76 15.42
CA LEU A 8 5.37 4.53 15.46
C LEU A 8 5.95 4.88 16.84
N GLY A 9 5.34 5.83 17.55
CA GLY A 9 5.70 6.23 18.92
C GLY A 9 5.59 5.14 19.99
N LYS A 10 5.06 3.95 19.65
CA LYS A 10 5.10 2.79 20.55
C LYS A 10 6.45 2.08 20.57
N PHE A 11 7.26 2.27 19.54
CA PHE A 11 8.59 1.67 19.44
C PHE A 11 9.62 2.59 20.08
N ARG A 12 10.67 2.00 20.66
CA ARG A 12 11.78 2.78 21.18
C ARG A 12 12.48 3.48 20.02
N THR A 13 12.96 4.69 20.26
CA THR A 13 13.70 5.49 19.26
C THR A 13 14.87 4.70 18.66
N ASP A 14 15.55 3.89 19.47
CA ASP A 14 16.66 3.06 19.03
C ASP A 14 16.23 1.99 18.02
N ASP A 15 15.05 1.39 18.20
CA ASP A 15 14.50 0.42 17.26
C ASP A 15 14.12 1.10 15.94
N LEU A 16 13.55 2.31 16.03
CA LEU A 16 13.16 3.08 14.85
C LEU A 16 14.36 3.49 14.01
N ARG A 17 15.50 3.82 14.64
CA ARG A 17 16.75 4.16 13.93
C ARG A 17 17.35 3.01 13.12
N ARG A 18 16.90 1.77 13.34
CA ARG A 18 17.34 0.60 12.55
C ARG A 18 16.64 0.51 11.19
N LEU A 19 15.60 1.31 10.96
CA LEU A 19 14.90 1.36 9.68
C LEU A 19 15.77 2.07 8.64
N HIS A 20 15.54 1.73 7.36
CA HIS A 20 16.23 2.39 6.25
C HIS A 20 15.57 3.70 5.83
N ALA A 21 14.27 3.83 6.06
CA ALA A 21 13.45 4.99 5.66
C ALA A 21 12.10 4.96 6.41
N LEU A 22 11.40 6.10 6.42
CA LEU A 22 10.00 6.19 6.83
C LEU A 22 9.08 6.35 5.62
N GLU A 23 7.94 5.65 5.63
CA GLU A 23 6.98 5.67 4.52
C GLU A 23 5.84 6.68 4.73
N VAL A 24 5.68 7.58 3.77
CA VAL A 24 4.48 8.39 3.56
C VAL A 24 3.40 7.51 2.90
N ASN A 25 2.59 6.84 3.71
CA ASN A 25 1.64 5.82 3.25
C ASN A 25 0.44 6.42 2.48
N GLY A 26 0.05 5.83 1.36
CA GLY A 26 -1.03 6.30 0.48
C GLY A 26 -2.44 6.38 1.10
N LYS A 27 -2.64 5.88 2.33
CA LYS A 27 -3.94 5.92 3.05
C LYS A 27 -3.95 6.91 4.22
N ASP A 28 -2.80 7.42 4.62
CA ASP A 28 -2.66 8.27 5.80
C ASP A 28 -2.52 9.73 5.36
N PHE A 29 -3.64 10.45 5.39
CA PHE A 29 -3.76 11.86 5.02
C PHE A 29 -3.59 12.77 6.23
N GLU A 30 -3.16 14.01 6.01
CA GLU A 30 -3.07 15.07 7.02
C GLU A 30 -2.08 14.76 8.18
N THR A 31 -1.20 13.78 7.95
CA THR A 31 -0.21 13.31 8.94
C THR A 31 1.22 13.41 8.42
N GLU A 32 1.38 13.88 7.18
CA GLU A 32 2.64 13.99 6.47
C GLU A 32 3.61 14.89 7.24
N VAL A 33 3.15 16.06 7.69
CA VAL A 33 3.99 17.01 8.43
C VAL A 33 4.57 16.38 9.71
N MET A 34 3.77 15.58 10.43
CA MET A 34 4.25 14.89 11.64
C MET A 34 5.29 13.81 11.29
N LEU A 35 5.04 13.04 10.24
CA LEU A 35 5.96 12.01 9.75
C LEU A 35 7.28 12.63 9.30
N LEU A 36 7.24 13.74 8.57
CA LEU A 36 8.43 14.46 8.11
C LEU A 36 9.25 14.99 9.30
N ALA A 37 8.58 15.56 10.32
CA ALA A 37 9.25 15.99 11.53
C ALA A 37 9.93 14.82 12.27
N GLN A 38 9.27 13.66 12.32
CA GLN A 38 9.84 12.46 12.93
C GLN A 38 10.99 11.87 12.12
N ALA A 39 10.89 11.81 10.79
CA ALA A 39 11.96 11.37 9.90
C ALA A 39 13.21 12.21 10.13
N ARG A 40 13.04 13.54 10.20
CA ARG A 40 14.11 14.48 10.52
C ARG A 40 14.72 14.24 11.90
N ALA A 41 13.89 14.02 12.93
CA ALA A 41 14.36 13.74 14.29
C ALA A 41 15.14 12.42 14.40
N LEU A 42 14.80 11.43 13.57
CA LEU A 42 15.47 10.13 13.52
C LEU A 42 16.69 10.11 12.58
N GLY A 43 16.89 11.15 11.76
CA GLY A 43 17.92 11.16 10.72
C GLY A 43 17.64 10.15 9.60
N LEU A 44 16.36 9.83 9.36
CA LEU A 44 15.95 8.85 8.38
C LEU A 44 15.38 9.49 7.11
N PRO A 45 15.67 8.93 5.93
CA PRO A 45 15.11 9.39 4.69
C PRO A 45 13.61 9.02 4.59
N ILE A 46 12.93 9.66 3.65
CA ILE A 46 11.51 9.44 3.40
C ILE A 46 11.29 8.71 2.09
N VAL A 47 10.34 7.80 2.09
CA VAL A 47 9.82 7.15 0.88
C VAL A 47 8.30 7.25 0.89
N ALA A 48 7.66 7.05 -0.24
CA ALA A 48 6.21 7.06 -0.34
C ALA A 48 5.71 5.90 -1.21
N GLY A 49 4.63 5.30 -0.74
CA GLY A 49 4.01 4.14 -1.36
C GLY A 49 2.50 4.27 -1.36
N SER A 50 1.88 3.77 -2.42
CA SER A 50 0.43 3.82 -2.59
C SER A 50 -0.33 2.87 -1.65
N ASP A 51 0.36 1.85 -1.10
CA ASP A 51 -0.25 0.76 -0.33
C ASP A 51 -1.50 0.18 -1.04
N ALA A 52 -1.38 0.03 -2.36
CA ALA A 52 -2.49 -0.28 -3.24
C ALA A 52 -2.93 -1.73 -3.07
N HIS A 53 -4.19 -1.91 -2.68
CA HIS A 53 -4.88 -3.20 -2.66
C HIS A 53 -5.99 -3.28 -3.73
N HIS A 54 -6.17 -2.18 -4.47
CA HIS A 54 -7.16 -2.00 -5.52
C HIS A 54 -6.60 -1.04 -6.56
N TRP A 55 -6.95 -1.20 -7.84
CA TRP A 55 -6.39 -0.42 -8.95
C TRP A 55 -6.58 1.10 -8.78
N LEU A 56 -7.71 1.50 -8.20
CA LEU A 56 -7.97 2.90 -7.85
C LEU A 56 -6.90 3.53 -6.95
N GLN A 57 -6.21 2.73 -6.13
CA GLN A 57 -5.16 3.22 -5.23
C GLN A 57 -3.79 3.31 -5.91
N LEU A 58 -3.60 2.81 -7.12
CA LEU A 58 -2.30 2.83 -7.79
C LEU A 58 -1.81 4.27 -8.02
N GLY A 59 -0.56 4.52 -7.63
CA GLY A 59 0.13 5.80 -7.85
C GLY A 59 -0.36 6.96 -6.98
N VAL A 60 -1.33 6.73 -6.07
CA VAL A 60 -1.86 7.81 -5.21
C VAL A 60 -0.80 8.51 -4.39
N ARG A 61 0.22 7.78 -3.97
CA ARG A 61 1.48 8.31 -3.45
C ARG A 61 2.64 7.51 -4.04
N HIS A 62 3.72 8.20 -4.32
CA HIS A 62 4.91 7.62 -4.91
C HIS A 62 6.15 8.41 -4.53
N THR A 63 7.27 7.71 -4.46
CA THR A 63 8.58 8.31 -4.20
C THR A 63 9.07 8.99 -5.47
N LEU A 64 9.58 10.21 -5.33
CA LEU A 64 10.28 10.92 -6.39
C LEU A 64 11.77 10.78 -6.14
N MET A 65 12.51 10.43 -7.19
CA MET A 65 13.97 10.32 -7.17
C MET A 65 14.49 10.68 -8.56
N HIS A 66 15.58 11.42 -8.60
CA HIS A 66 16.25 11.75 -9.86
C HIS A 66 17.36 10.74 -10.10
N LEU A 67 17.24 9.95 -11.17
CA LEU A 67 18.16 8.87 -11.51
C LEU A 67 18.50 8.92 -13.00
N ASP A 68 19.78 8.81 -13.33
CA ASP A 68 20.22 8.65 -14.72
C ASP A 68 19.95 7.24 -15.24
N GLN A 69 19.94 6.25 -14.35
CA GLN A 69 19.73 4.84 -14.67
C GLN A 69 18.82 4.18 -13.63
N ILE A 70 17.80 3.47 -14.11
CA ILE A 70 16.88 2.71 -13.25
C ILE A 70 17.51 1.34 -12.96
N ARG A 71 18.43 1.30 -11.98
CA ARG A 71 19.01 0.07 -11.43
C ARG A 71 18.73 -0.03 -9.95
N ILE A 72 18.42 -1.24 -9.47
CA ILE A 72 18.08 -1.46 -8.06
C ILE A 72 19.16 -0.96 -7.09
N ALA A 73 20.44 -1.16 -7.44
CA ALA A 73 21.56 -0.70 -6.63
C ALA A 73 21.55 0.83 -6.45
N ILE A 74 21.29 1.56 -7.54
CA ILE A 74 21.24 3.03 -7.55
C ILE A 74 20.02 3.52 -6.75
N VAL A 75 18.85 2.87 -6.93
CA VAL A 75 17.66 3.20 -6.14
C VAL A 75 17.93 3.08 -4.64
N LEU A 76 18.60 2.00 -4.22
CA LEU A 76 18.92 1.78 -2.80
C LEU A 76 19.91 2.82 -2.25
N THR A 77 20.92 3.20 -3.03
CA THR A 77 21.87 4.25 -2.61
C THR A 77 21.18 5.60 -2.49
N THR A 78 20.36 5.98 -3.49
CA THR A 78 19.60 7.23 -3.48
C THR A 78 18.64 7.31 -2.29
N ILE A 79 17.97 6.22 -1.92
CA ILE A 79 17.12 6.16 -0.72
C ILE A 79 17.98 6.35 0.54
N ARG A 80 19.10 5.62 0.68
CA ARG A 80 19.97 5.69 1.87
C ARG A 80 20.57 7.08 2.07
N GLU A 81 20.89 7.78 0.99
CA GLU A 81 21.41 9.14 1.01
C GLU A 81 20.32 10.20 1.25
N GLY A 82 19.05 9.80 1.27
CA GLY A 82 17.91 10.71 1.46
C GLY A 82 17.66 11.64 0.30
N LEU A 83 18.12 11.28 -0.90
CA LEU A 83 17.89 12.00 -2.15
C LEU A 83 16.51 11.66 -2.74
N THR A 84 15.50 11.68 -1.88
CA THR A 84 14.14 11.25 -2.18
C THR A 84 13.12 12.32 -1.80
N GLY A 85 12.16 12.52 -2.69
CA GLY A 85 10.94 13.29 -2.43
C GLY A 85 9.72 12.37 -2.47
N PHE A 86 8.55 12.96 -2.33
CA PHE A 86 7.30 12.27 -2.61
C PHE A 86 6.33 13.18 -3.32
N ALA A 87 5.44 12.58 -4.11
CA ALA A 87 4.31 13.25 -4.69
C ALA A 87 3.02 12.49 -4.39
N THR A 88 1.94 13.26 -4.38
CA THR A 88 0.58 12.75 -4.18
C THR A 88 -0.22 13.02 -5.44
N PHE A 89 -0.90 12.01 -5.95
CA PHE A 89 -1.74 12.16 -7.13
C PHE A 89 -3.00 13.00 -6.79
N PRO A 90 -3.54 13.78 -7.74
CA PRO A 90 -4.80 14.50 -7.54
C PRO A 90 -5.94 13.59 -7.08
N TYR A 91 -6.84 14.12 -6.25
CA TYR A 91 -8.04 13.42 -5.77
C TYR A 91 -7.75 12.10 -5.02
N THR A 92 -6.55 11.94 -4.48
CA THR A 92 -6.17 10.74 -3.73
C THR A 92 -7.19 10.34 -2.64
N PRO A 93 -7.70 11.26 -1.80
CA PRO A 93 -8.70 10.89 -0.80
C PRO A 93 -9.95 10.24 -1.40
N LEU A 94 -10.41 10.72 -2.56
CA LEU A 94 -11.56 10.18 -3.27
C LEU A 94 -11.26 8.78 -3.83
N ARG A 95 -10.08 8.60 -4.45
CA ARG A 95 -9.63 7.31 -4.99
C ARG A 95 -9.51 6.23 -3.92
N VAL A 96 -8.93 6.59 -2.77
CA VAL A 96 -8.78 5.67 -1.62
C VAL A 96 -10.14 5.33 -0.99
N ARG A 97 -11.03 6.32 -0.84
CA ARG A 97 -12.40 6.08 -0.37
C ARG A 97 -13.19 5.19 -1.34
N GLY A 98 -13.10 5.46 -2.64
CA GLY A 98 -13.74 4.66 -3.69
C GLY A 98 -13.29 3.20 -3.67
N ALA A 99 -11.98 2.95 -3.56
CA ALA A 99 -11.44 1.59 -3.41
C ALA A 99 -12.02 0.85 -2.19
N LYS A 100 -12.16 1.55 -1.06
CA LYS A 100 -12.73 0.98 0.17
C LYS A 100 -14.23 0.68 0.02
N SER A 101 -14.97 1.56 -0.64
CA SER A 101 -16.39 1.36 -0.93
C SER A 101 -16.61 0.15 -1.85
N LEU A 102 -15.86 0.05 -2.96
CA LEU A 102 -15.93 -1.09 -3.87
C LEU A 102 -15.63 -2.40 -3.15
N LYS A 103 -14.56 -2.46 -2.36
CA LYS A 103 -14.24 -3.63 -1.52
C LYS A 103 -15.40 -4.03 -0.60
N THR A 104 -16.11 -3.05 -0.04
CA THR A 104 -17.24 -3.29 0.87
C THR A 104 -18.44 -3.83 0.10
N ILE A 105 -18.77 -3.23 -1.04
CA ILE A 105 -19.85 -3.68 -1.92
C ILE A 105 -19.57 -5.10 -2.41
N THR A 106 -18.37 -5.39 -2.91
CA THR A 106 -18.01 -6.75 -3.37
C THR A 106 -18.13 -7.78 -2.25
N LYS A 107 -17.74 -7.43 -1.00
CA LYS A 107 -17.93 -8.32 0.15
C LYS A 107 -19.40 -8.57 0.47
N LEU A 108 -20.24 -7.54 0.41
CA LEU A 108 -21.68 -7.66 0.61
C LEU A 108 -22.33 -8.53 -0.47
N LEU A 109 -22.01 -8.27 -1.74
CA LEU A 109 -22.48 -9.09 -2.87
C LEU A 109 -22.04 -10.55 -2.72
N ARG A 110 -20.79 -10.80 -2.35
CA ARG A 110 -20.32 -12.16 -2.06
C ARG A 110 -21.08 -12.80 -0.90
N LYS A 111 -21.47 -12.05 0.12
CA LYS A 111 -22.28 -12.58 1.23
C LYS A 111 -23.71 -12.91 0.80
N CYS A 112 -24.31 -12.07 -0.04
CA CYS A 112 -25.69 -12.25 -0.50
C CYS A 112 -25.81 -13.34 -1.59
N TYR A 113 -24.87 -13.38 -2.53
CA TYR A 113 -24.94 -14.23 -3.73
C TYR A 113 -23.91 -15.39 -3.73
N GLY A 114 -22.88 -15.34 -2.89
CA GLY A 114 -21.83 -16.37 -2.84
C GLY A 114 -22.22 -17.67 -2.15
N ARG A 115 -23.49 -17.82 -1.72
CA ARG A 115 -24.08 -19.10 -1.28
C ARG A 115 -24.76 -19.87 -2.42
N VAL A 116 -24.78 -19.35 -3.65
CA VAL A 116 -25.53 -19.97 -4.77
C VAL A 116 -24.67 -20.93 -5.63
N PHE A 117 -23.38 -21.07 -5.35
CA PHE A 117 -22.48 -21.98 -6.11
C PHE A 117 -22.16 -23.31 -5.41
N ASP A 118 -23.04 -23.80 -4.53
CA ASP A 118 -23.00 -25.21 -4.06
C ASP A 118 -23.93 -26.14 -4.89
N GLY A 119 -24.42 -25.65 -6.03
CA GLY A 119 -25.08 -26.49 -7.04
C GLY A 119 -24.02 -27.17 -7.90
N GLY A 120 -23.65 -28.40 -7.54
CA GLY A 120 -22.66 -29.20 -8.23
C GLY A 120 -22.86 -29.21 -9.75
N THR A 121 -21.79 -28.94 -10.49
CA THR A 121 -21.73 -29.32 -11.89
C THR A 121 -21.77 -30.85 -11.95
N PRO A 122 -22.75 -31.48 -12.62
CA PRO A 122 -22.65 -32.90 -12.89
C PRO A 122 -21.39 -33.11 -13.74
N ARG A 123 -20.46 -33.93 -13.23
CA ARG A 123 -19.33 -34.40 -14.04
C ARG A 123 -19.91 -35.05 -15.29
N PRO A 124 -19.40 -34.75 -16.50
CA PRO A 124 -19.80 -35.50 -17.68
C PRO A 124 -19.44 -36.97 -17.43
N ALA A 125 -20.43 -37.85 -17.54
CA ALA A 125 -20.22 -39.29 -17.47
C ALA A 125 -19.25 -39.67 -18.59
N VAL A 126 -18.06 -40.10 -18.21
CA VAL A 126 -17.10 -40.70 -19.13
C VAL A 126 -17.71 -42.01 -19.61
N SER A 127 -18.16 -42.03 -20.86
CA SER A 127 -18.55 -43.27 -21.53
C SER A 127 -17.29 -44.12 -21.72
N THR A 128 -17.10 -45.11 -20.85
CA THR A 128 -16.15 -46.19 -21.08
C THR A 128 -16.77 -47.16 -22.07
N ALA A 129 -16.56 -46.92 -23.36
CA ALA A 129 -16.68 -47.96 -24.36
C ALA A 129 -15.42 -48.83 -24.27
N SER A 130 -15.53 -49.93 -23.52
CA SER A 130 -14.58 -51.03 -23.51
C SER A 130 -14.89 -51.97 -24.68
N SER A 131 -13.85 -52.19 -25.51
CA SER A 131 -13.58 -53.35 -26.38
C SER A 131 -14.53 -53.62 -27.56
#